data_AF-A0A6P8E2E0-F1
#
_entry.id   AF-A0A6P8E2E0-F1
#
_cell.length_a   1.000
_cell.length_b   1.000
_cell.length_c   1.000
_cell.angle_alpha   90.00
_cell.angle_beta   90.00
_cell.angle_gamma   90.00
#
_symmetry.space_group_name_H-M   'P 1'
#
loop_
_entity.id
_entity.type
_entity.pdbx_description
1 polymer ?
#
loop_
_entity_poly.entity_id
_entity_poly.type
_entity_poly.pdbx_seq_one_letter_code
_entity_poly.pdbx_strand_id
1 'polypeptide(L)'
;MSTFRVCFCFRRRFKIREAEPPQDIIDLFNQYSENGTMGIDHLHRFLLEFQREKNATKENAEAIFHSLKHLNVFHRKGGLHLNAFFRYLLSDHNPPIPPSPQVHHDMNAPLAHYYLYTGHNSYLTGNQLSSDCSSEPIKKALAKGVRVIELDLWPNATGDKVEVCHGGTLTTPVGLMKCLHATKDYAFVISDYPVVITFEDHLTPALQAKVAKMVSKTFGEMLHLPESESLAEFPSPESLKKKIMISTKPPKEYLETQDSMEETTQQQEEAEEGEAEPNEDGVKAPEYKKLIAIHAGKPKGGVQSWLRTDLNKVRRLSLSEQELEAISRSHGTEIVRFTQKNLLRIYPKGARFDSSNYNPLLGWMHGAQMVALNMQGYGKYLWIMQGMFRANGGCGYIKKPDFLLNRSEIFNPGANLPVKKTLKVKLYMGDGWHLDFPHTHFDLYSPPDFFTKVGIVGVPADTTTKRSRAIEDDWVPVWNEEFHFSLTVPELAVLRIEVQEYDTSGKHDFGGQTCLPVSELREGIRAVSLFSRKGNRYKSVKLLMHFEFFDFDASM
;
A
#
# COMPACT_ATOMS: atom_id res chain seq x y z
N MET A 1 16.36 8.40 35.54
CA MET A 1 17.54 9.21 35.14
C MET A 1 18.36 8.39 34.17
N SER A 2 18.67 8.93 32.99
CA SER A 2 19.67 8.37 32.08
C SER A 2 21.04 8.96 32.40
N THR A 3 22.09 8.14 32.35
CA THR A 3 23.47 8.58 32.62
C THR A 3 24.33 8.24 31.42
N PHE A 4 24.94 9.24 30.81
CA PHE A 4 25.81 9.11 29.65
C PHE A 4 27.26 9.32 30.09
N ARG A 5 28.18 8.45 29.63
CA ARG A 5 29.61 8.60 29.90
C ARG A 5 30.24 9.45 28.80
N VAL A 6 30.80 10.58 29.18
CA VAL A 6 31.55 11.46 28.30
C VAL A 6 33.02 11.34 28.71
N CYS A 7 33.83 10.66 27.90
CA CYS A 7 35.21 10.28 28.24
C CYS A 7 35.33 9.42 29.52
N PHE A 8 36.55 9.04 29.91
CA PHE A 8 36.80 8.09 30.99
C PHE A 8 36.34 8.56 32.38
N CYS A 9 36.15 9.87 32.60
CA CYS A 9 35.91 10.44 33.93
C CYS A 9 34.63 11.28 34.09
N PHE A 10 33.94 11.68 33.01
CA PHE A 10 32.76 12.55 33.12
C PHE A 10 31.46 11.81 32.84
N ARG A 11 30.42 12.15 33.60
CA ARG A 11 29.07 11.60 33.44
C ARG A 11 28.07 12.75 33.31
N ARG A 12 27.34 12.80 32.21
CA ARG A 12 26.16 13.65 32.06
C ARG A 12 24.94 12.87 32.56
N ARG A 13 24.06 13.52 33.32
CA ARG A 13 22.83 12.91 33.84
C ARG A 13 21.64 13.71 33.36
N PHE A 14 20.67 13.01 32.77
CA PHE A 14 19.43 13.60 32.31
C PHE A 14 18.26 12.93 33.02
N LYS A 15 17.23 13.71 33.34
CA LYS A 15 15.99 13.17 33.87
C LYS A 15 15.12 12.80 32.67
N ILE A 16 14.93 11.51 32.43
CA ILE A 16 13.84 11.04 31.57
C ILE A 16 12.56 11.48 32.27
N ARG A 17 11.84 12.42 31.65
CA ARG A 17 10.54 12.88 32.12
C ARG A 17 9.49 11.88 31.66
N GLU A 18 8.49 11.62 32.49
CA GLU A 18 7.30 10.94 31.99
C GLU A 18 6.55 11.89 31.06
N ALA A 19 5.81 11.34 30.10
CA ALA A 19 4.93 12.14 29.26
C ALA A 19 3.90 12.88 30.13
N GLU A 20 3.92 14.21 30.04
CA GLU A 20 2.96 15.09 30.69
C GLU A 20 2.01 15.68 29.63
N PRO A 21 0.71 15.88 29.94
CA PRO A 21 -0.23 16.45 28.99
C PRO A 21 0.16 17.90 28.64
N PRO A 22 0.26 18.25 27.35
CA PRO A 22 0.41 19.64 26.92
C PRO A 22 -0.73 20.52 27.42
N GLN A 23 -0.50 21.84 27.60
CA GLN A 23 -1.49 22.77 28.16
C GLN A 23 -2.85 22.71 27.45
N ASP A 24 -2.86 22.68 26.12
CA ASP A 24 -4.08 22.55 25.31
C ASP A 24 -4.90 21.29 25.66
N ILE A 25 -4.26 20.19 26.05
CA ILE A 25 -4.93 18.96 26.47
C ILE A 25 -5.51 19.11 27.89
N ILE A 26 -4.83 19.85 28.76
CA ILE A 26 -5.32 20.19 30.10
C ILE A 26 -6.58 21.05 29.99
N ASP A 27 -6.52 22.09 29.15
CA ASP A 27 -7.64 23.01 28.93
C ASP A 27 -8.83 22.27 28.30
N LEU A 28 -8.56 21.38 27.33
CA LEU A 28 -9.57 20.52 26.74
C LEU A 28 -10.21 19.58 27.77
N PHE A 29 -9.41 18.92 28.62
CA PHE A 29 -9.96 18.08 29.69
C PHE A 29 -10.87 18.88 30.63
N ASN A 30 -10.49 20.10 30.98
CA ASN A 30 -11.29 20.98 31.84
C ASN A 30 -12.64 21.37 31.21
N GLN A 31 -12.72 21.51 29.88
CA GLN A 31 -13.98 21.78 29.16
C GLN A 31 -14.95 20.59 29.16
N TYR A 32 -14.43 19.38 29.25
CA TYR A 32 -15.19 18.12 29.25
C TYR A 32 -15.09 17.40 30.60
N SER A 33 -14.91 18.13 31.70
CA SER A 33 -14.92 17.55 33.03
C SER A 33 -15.62 18.46 34.03
N GLU A 34 -16.05 17.89 35.14
CA GLU A 34 -16.64 18.64 36.26
C GLU A 34 -15.85 18.29 37.51
N ASN A 35 -15.43 19.33 38.26
CA ASN A 35 -14.61 19.16 39.47
C ASN A 35 -13.37 18.25 39.26
N GLY A 36 -12.69 18.40 38.11
CA GLY A 36 -11.49 17.64 37.75
C GLY A 36 -11.75 16.17 37.40
N THR A 37 -12.99 15.81 37.09
CA THR A 37 -13.41 14.43 36.82
C THR A 37 -14.30 14.34 35.57
N MET A 38 -13.95 13.47 34.63
CA MET A 38 -14.71 13.18 33.41
C MET A 38 -15.51 11.89 33.60
N GLY A 39 -16.84 11.99 33.61
CA GLY A 39 -17.75 10.83 33.62
C GLY A 39 -17.99 10.27 32.22
N ILE A 40 -18.81 9.22 32.12
CA ILE A 40 -19.17 8.59 30.84
C ILE A 40 -19.85 9.59 29.91
N ASP A 41 -20.83 10.36 30.39
CA ASP A 41 -21.55 11.34 29.57
C ASP A 41 -20.62 12.46 29.07
N HIS A 42 -19.66 12.88 29.90
CA HIS A 42 -18.64 13.84 29.50
C HIS A 42 -17.72 13.29 28.42
N LEU A 43 -17.28 12.02 28.56
CA LEU A 43 -16.47 11.35 27.55
C LEU A 43 -17.24 11.15 26.24
N HIS A 44 -18.52 10.77 26.32
CA HIS A 44 -19.38 10.64 25.14
C HIS A 44 -19.53 11.96 24.40
N ARG A 45 -19.76 13.05 25.12
CA ARG A 45 -19.77 14.40 24.57
C ARG A 45 -18.45 14.78 23.91
N PHE A 46 -17.31 14.47 24.54
CA PHE A 46 -15.99 14.67 23.95
C PHE A 46 -15.79 13.90 22.64
N LEU A 47 -16.25 12.65 22.57
CA LEU A 47 -16.16 11.83 21.37
C LEU A 47 -16.97 12.42 20.21
N LEU A 48 -18.17 12.93 20.49
CA LEU A 48 -19.05 13.54 19.49
C LEU A 48 -18.56 14.92 19.04
N GLU A 49 -18.30 15.82 19.99
CA GLU A 49 -18.06 17.25 19.72
C GLU A 49 -16.63 17.51 19.25
N PHE A 50 -15.63 16.96 19.94
CA PHE A 50 -14.21 17.24 19.68
C PHE A 50 -13.56 16.18 18.77
N GLN A 51 -13.80 14.89 19.04
CA GLN A 51 -13.23 13.81 18.20
C GLN A 51 -14.00 13.60 16.88
N ARG A 52 -15.12 14.32 16.69
CA ARG A 52 -16.01 14.26 15.51
C ARG A 52 -16.51 12.85 15.19
N GLU A 53 -16.61 11.98 16.19
CA GLU A 53 -17.06 10.60 16.00
C GLU A 53 -18.58 10.54 15.95
N LYS A 54 -19.18 10.92 14.82
CA LYS A 54 -20.65 11.06 14.65
C LYS A 54 -21.46 9.82 15.05
N ASN A 55 -20.87 8.63 14.96
CA ASN A 55 -21.50 7.36 15.31
C ASN A 55 -21.13 6.85 16.71
N ALA A 56 -20.41 7.64 17.53
CA ALA A 56 -20.06 7.25 18.89
C ALA A 56 -21.33 7.13 19.74
N THR A 57 -21.57 5.92 20.24
CA THR A 57 -22.66 5.62 21.16
C THR A 57 -22.21 5.75 22.62
N LYS A 58 -23.16 5.79 23.55
CA LYS A 58 -22.84 5.82 24.98
C LYS A 58 -22.14 4.53 25.41
N GLU A 59 -22.50 3.40 24.82
CA GLU A 59 -21.87 2.10 25.02
C GLU A 59 -20.39 2.13 24.58
N ASN A 60 -20.05 2.85 23.50
CA ASN A 60 -18.65 3.04 23.11
C ASN A 60 -17.87 3.83 24.18
N ALA A 61 -18.46 4.90 24.70
CA ALA A 61 -17.86 5.69 25.77
C ALA A 61 -17.69 4.86 27.05
N GLU A 62 -18.67 4.02 27.41
CA GLU A 62 -18.61 3.09 28.55
C GLU A 62 -17.49 2.06 28.38
N ALA A 63 -17.35 1.48 27.18
CA ALA A 63 -16.29 0.51 26.89
C ALA A 63 -14.89 1.13 27.05
N ILE A 64 -14.69 2.35 26.54
CA ILE A 64 -13.44 3.10 26.73
C ILE A 64 -13.24 3.41 28.22
N PHE A 65 -14.27 3.92 28.88
CA PHE A 65 -14.20 4.28 30.29
C PHE A 65 -13.85 3.07 31.17
N HIS A 66 -14.41 1.90 30.88
CA HIS A 66 -14.13 0.65 31.59
C HIS A 66 -12.75 0.09 31.28
N SER A 67 -12.27 0.20 30.05
CA SER A 67 -10.91 -0.23 29.70
C SER A 67 -9.85 0.55 30.49
N LEU A 68 -10.15 1.78 30.90
CA LEU A 68 -9.26 2.65 31.68
C LEU A 68 -9.42 2.50 33.20
N LYS A 69 -10.38 1.72 33.71
CA LYS A 69 -10.62 1.57 35.17
C LYS A 69 -9.40 1.07 35.93
N HIS A 70 -8.59 0.20 35.32
CA HIS A 70 -7.36 -0.31 35.93
C HIS A 70 -6.26 0.76 36.07
N LEU A 71 -6.40 1.92 35.41
CA LEU A 71 -5.50 3.06 35.58
C LEU A 71 -5.96 4.00 36.70
N ASN A 72 -7.16 3.77 37.26
CA ASN A 72 -7.79 4.58 38.31
C ASN A 72 -7.61 3.99 39.73
N VAL A 73 -6.67 3.05 39.94
CA VAL A 73 -6.52 2.23 41.18
C VAL A 73 -6.52 3.04 42.49
N PHE A 74 -6.13 4.32 42.46
CA PHE A 74 -5.94 5.13 43.65
C PHE A 74 -7.09 6.10 43.99
N HIS A 75 -8.17 6.19 43.20
CA HIS A 75 -9.21 7.22 43.41
C HIS A 75 -10.63 6.67 43.58
N ARG A 76 -11.25 7.02 44.72
CA ARG A 76 -12.56 6.51 45.21
C ARG A 76 -13.79 7.12 44.51
N LYS A 77 -13.62 8.15 43.68
CA LYS A 77 -14.71 8.80 42.92
C LYS A 77 -14.64 8.29 41.48
N GLY A 78 -15.58 7.43 41.08
CA GLY A 78 -15.51 6.63 39.85
C GLY A 78 -15.61 7.39 38.52
N GLY A 79 -14.64 8.26 38.22
CA GLY A 79 -14.50 9.03 36.96
C GLY A 79 -13.06 9.02 36.41
N LEU A 80 -12.86 9.51 35.17
CA LEU A 80 -11.53 9.68 34.57
C LEU A 80 -10.92 11.01 35.00
N HIS A 81 -9.70 10.98 35.54
CA HIS A 81 -8.91 12.18 35.79
C HIS A 81 -7.99 12.49 34.61
N LEU A 82 -7.39 13.69 34.60
CA LEU A 82 -6.54 14.18 33.52
C LEU A 82 -5.50 13.16 33.04
N ASN A 83 -4.77 12.52 33.96
CA ASN A 83 -3.76 11.52 33.61
C ASN A 83 -4.34 10.28 32.92
N ALA A 84 -5.52 9.81 33.34
CA ALA A 84 -6.19 8.67 32.72
C ALA A 84 -6.72 9.03 31.32
N PHE A 85 -7.27 10.24 31.17
CA PHE A 85 -7.69 10.79 29.88
C PHE A 85 -6.51 10.95 28.91
N PHE A 86 -5.39 11.51 29.38
CA PHE A 86 -4.19 11.66 28.56
C PHE A 86 -3.60 10.31 28.12
N ARG A 87 -3.55 9.32 29.03
CA ARG A 87 -3.15 7.94 28.68
C ARG A 87 -4.08 7.31 27.65
N TYR A 88 -5.39 7.57 27.73
CA TYR A 88 -6.33 7.15 26.70
C TYR A 88 -5.99 7.77 25.34
N LEU A 89 -5.72 9.08 25.29
CA LEU A 89 -5.41 9.77 24.05
C LEU A 89 -4.17 9.21 23.34
N LEU A 90 -3.18 8.70 24.10
CA LEU A 90 -1.97 8.02 23.60
C LEU A 90 -2.13 6.50 23.40
N SER A 91 -3.26 5.92 23.76
CA SER A 91 -3.47 4.47 23.72
C SER A 91 -3.84 3.96 22.33
N ASP A 92 -3.74 2.63 22.14
CA ASP A 92 -4.19 1.97 20.90
C ASP A 92 -5.70 1.98 20.69
N HIS A 93 -6.48 2.43 21.67
CA HIS A 93 -7.92 2.64 21.53
C HIS A 93 -8.25 3.94 20.79
N ASN A 94 -7.25 4.81 20.54
CA ASN A 94 -7.41 6.08 19.85
C ASN A 94 -6.59 6.18 18.54
N PRO A 95 -6.68 5.19 17.62
CA PRO A 95 -5.88 5.18 16.39
C PRO A 95 -6.34 6.24 15.38
N PRO A 96 -5.44 6.72 14.49
CA PRO A 96 -5.75 7.77 13.51
C PRO A 96 -6.62 7.29 12.34
N ILE A 97 -6.72 5.98 12.14
CA ILE A 97 -7.62 5.34 11.19
C ILE A 97 -8.56 4.42 11.97
N PRO A 98 -9.80 4.16 11.50
CA PRO A 98 -10.70 3.24 12.18
C PRO A 98 -10.05 1.88 12.41
N PRO A 99 -10.14 1.30 13.63
CA PRO A 99 -9.51 0.02 13.94
C PRO A 99 -10.22 -1.18 13.30
N SER A 100 -11.45 -0.98 12.81
CA SER A 100 -12.26 -2.05 12.24
C SER A 100 -11.72 -2.47 10.87
N PRO A 101 -11.48 -3.77 10.63
CA PRO A 101 -11.11 -4.29 9.30
C PRO A 101 -12.31 -4.27 8.33
N GLN A 102 -13.40 -3.58 8.69
CA GLN A 102 -14.60 -3.52 7.87
C GLN A 102 -14.30 -2.79 6.56
N VAL A 103 -14.48 -3.57 5.50
CA VAL A 103 -14.52 -3.10 4.14
C VAL A 103 -15.78 -2.28 3.99
N HIS A 104 -15.64 -1.05 3.52
CA HIS A 104 -16.75 -0.08 3.46
C HIS A 104 -16.92 0.57 2.08
N HIS A 105 -15.97 0.37 1.16
CA HIS A 105 -16.20 0.65 -0.24
C HIS A 105 -17.20 -0.34 -0.84
N ASP A 106 -17.93 0.08 -1.87
CA ASP A 106 -18.67 -0.84 -2.73
C ASP A 106 -17.68 -1.76 -3.45
N MET A 107 -17.86 -3.08 -3.28
CA MET A 107 -16.98 -4.14 -3.82
C MET A 107 -17.61 -4.90 -5.00
N ASN A 108 -18.76 -4.44 -5.50
CA ASN A 108 -19.50 -5.07 -6.60
C ASN A 108 -19.17 -4.51 -7.99
N ALA A 109 -18.35 -3.46 -8.07
CA ALA A 109 -17.90 -2.94 -9.36
C ALA A 109 -16.83 -3.86 -9.99
N PRO A 110 -16.55 -3.74 -11.29
CA PRO A 110 -15.51 -4.50 -11.98
C PRO A 110 -14.13 -4.33 -11.36
N LEU A 111 -13.27 -5.37 -11.41
CA LEU A 111 -11.88 -5.28 -10.92
C LEU A 111 -11.10 -4.05 -11.45
N ALA A 112 -11.36 -3.62 -12.68
CA ALA A 112 -10.72 -2.42 -13.26
C ALA A 112 -11.03 -1.13 -12.50
N HIS A 113 -12.06 -1.10 -11.65
CA HIS A 113 -12.45 0.05 -10.84
C HIS A 113 -11.71 0.14 -9.50
N TYR A 114 -10.77 -0.76 -9.21
CA TYR A 114 -10.04 -0.79 -7.95
C TYR A 114 -8.53 -0.69 -8.17
N TYR A 115 -7.83 0.01 -7.27
CA TYR A 115 -6.41 -0.18 -7.07
C TYR A 115 -6.18 -1.49 -6.30
N LEU A 116 -5.20 -2.27 -6.75
CA LEU A 116 -4.86 -3.57 -6.22
C LEU A 116 -3.48 -3.52 -5.57
N TYR A 117 -3.38 -4.01 -4.33
CA TYR A 117 -2.11 -4.04 -3.64
C TYR A 117 -1.18 -5.06 -4.33
N THR A 118 -0.15 -4.57 -5.03
CA THR A 118 0.64 -5.37 -5.99
C THR A 118 2.12 -5.43 -5.62
N GLY A 119 2.65 -6.66 -5.51
CA GLY A 119 4.08 -6.92 -5.39
C GLY A 119 4.73 -7.23 -6.75
N HIS A 120 6.00 -6.82 -6.90
CA HIS A 120 6.87 -7.16 -8.03
C HIS A 120 7.87 -8.24 -7.61
N ASN A 121 8.16 -9.22 -8.49
CA ASN A 121 9.10 -10.32 -8.24
C ASN A 121 8.97 -10.90 -6.82
N SER A 122 7.75 -11.35 -6.49
CA SER A 122 7.31 -11.61 -5.10
C SER A 122 8.04 -12.78 -4.43
N TYR A 123 8.90 -13.48 -5.16
CA TYR A 123 9.73 -14.59 -4.71
C TYR A 123 11.13 -14.15 -4.24
N LEU A 124 11.59 -12.94 -4.56
CA LEU A 124 12.93 -12.46 -4.21
C LEU A 124 13.07 -12.10 -2.73
N THR A 125 14.17 -12.53 -2.11
CA THR A 125 14.48 -12.22 -0.70
C THR A 125 15.27 -10.93 -0.52
N GLY A 126 15.87 -10.40 -1.60
CA GLY A 126 16.67 -9.19 -1.58
C GLY A 126 16.77 -8.52 -2.96
N ASN A 127 18.01 -8.35 -3.43
CA ASN A 127 18.33 -7.67 -4.69
C ASN A 127 17.94 -8.50 -5.94
N GLN A 128 17.87 -7.85 -7.11
CA GLN A 128 17.42 -8.47 -8.36
C GLN A 128 18.48 -9.37 -9.04
N LEU A 129 19.74 -9.34 -8.60
CA LEU A 129 20.85 -9.98 -9.34
C LEU A 129 21.36 -11.28 -8.71
N SER A 130 21.40 -11.37 -7.39
CA SER A 130 22.11 -12.45 -6.68
C SER A 130 21.46 -12.89 -5.38
N SER A 131 20.29 -12.33 -5.03
CA SER A 131 19.58 -12.79 -3.83
C SER A 131 18.88 -14.13 -4.06
N ASP A 132 18.59 -14.84 -2.97
CA ASP A 132 17.85 -16.10 -3.06
C ASP A 132 16.37 -15.85 -3.41
N CYS A 133 15.77 -16.81 -4.09
CA CYS A 133 14.32 -16.92 -4.26
C CYS A 133 13.75 -17.85 -3.18
N SER A 134 12.60 -17.49 -2.61
CA SER A 134 11.88 -18.34 -1.67
C SER A 134 10.39 -18.02 -1.65
N SER A 135 9.59 -18.90 -1.03
CA SER A 135 8.16 -18.61 -0.81
C SER A 135 7.89 -17.69 0.38
N GLU A 136 8.91 -17.34 1.18
CA GLU A 136 8.74 -16.57 2.41
C GLU A 136 8.33 -15.10 2.16
N PRO A 137 8.90 -14.38 1.18
CA PRO A 137 8.42 -13.05 0.80
C PRO A 137 6.96 -13.06 0.31
N ILE A 138 6.52 -14.13 -0.37
CA ILE A 138 5.12 -14.31 -0.79
C ILE A 138 4.19 -14.35 0.43
N LYS A 139 4.50 -15.20 1.41
CA LYS A 139 3.70 -15.30 2.66
C LYS A 139 3.63 -13.95 3.37
N LYS A 140 4.77 -13.26 3.50
CA LYS A 140 4.86 -11.94 4.14
C LYS A 140 4.07 -10.88 3.39
N ALA A 141 4.07 -10.90 2.06
CA ALA A 141 3.30 -9.99 1.23
C ALA A 141 1.79 -10.22 1.42
N LEU A 142 1.33 -11.46 1.29
CA LEU A 142 -0.09 -11.82 1.45
C LEU A 142 -0.60 -11.52 2.88
N ALA A 143 0.20 -11.82 3.91
CA ALA A 143 -0.10 -11.50 5.31
C ALA A 143 -0.08 -9.98 5.62
N LYS A 144 0.42 -9.15 4.69
CA LYS A 144 0.33 -7.68 4.76
C LYS A 144 -0.82 -7.13 3.90
N GLY A 145 -1.63 -7.98 3.28
CA GLY A 145 -2.77 -7.57 2.46
C GLY A 145 -2.47 -7.45 0.97
N VAL A 146 -1.26 -7.77 0.48
CA VAL A 146 -0.97 -7.81 -0.98
C VAL A 146 -1.91 -8.78 -1.68
N ARG A 147 -2.50 -8.39 -2.80
CA ARG A 147 -3.49 -9.15 -3.58
C ARG A 147 -2.98 -9.59 -4.95
N VAL A 148 -1.88 -9.01 -5.43
CA VAL A 148 -1.26 -9.41 -6.69
C VAL A 148 0.20 -9.76 -6.43
N ILE A 149 0.58 -11.00 -6.76
CA ILE A 149 1.95 -11.49 -6.65
C ILE A 149 2.47 -11.92 -8.02
N GLU A 150 3.78 -11.92 -8.17
CA GLU A 150 4.47 -12.28 -9.41
C GLU A 150 5.38 -13.48 -9.21
N LEU A 151 5.35 -14.41 -10.17
CA LEU A 151 6.19 -15.60 -10.23
C LEU A 151 6.72 -15.78 -11.66
N ASP A 152 8.05 -15.75 -11.80
CA ASP A 152 8.71 -15.89 -13.10
C ASP A 152 9.07 -17.36 -13.28
N LEU A 153 8.44 -17.99 -14.25
CA LEU A 153 8.50 -19.44 -14.44
C LEU A 153 9.57 -19.81 -15.45
N TRP A 154 10.55 -20.58 -15.00
CA TRP A 154 11.66 -21.06 -15.83
C TRP A 154 11.79 -22.59 -15.77
N PRO A 155 12.21 -23.24 -16.87
CA PRO A 155 12.67 -24.61 -16.81
C PRO A 155 13.89 -24.72 -15.88
N ASN A 156 13.96 -25.79 -15.09
CA ASN A 156 15.18 -26.11 -14.36
C ASN A 156 16.30 -26.56 -15.33
N ALA A 157 17.52 -26.75 -14.81
CA ALA A 157 18.68 -27.12 -15.64
C ALA A 157 18.51 -28.40 -16.49
N THR A 158 17.69 -29.36 -16.03
CA THR A 158 17.38 -30.60 -16.77
C THR A 158 16.17 -30.47 -17.71
N GLY A 159 15.47 -29.34 -17.70
CA GLY A 159 14.31 -29.06 -18.56
C GLY A 159 13.02 -29.81 -18.22
N ASP A 160 12.98 -30.56 -17.11
CA ASP A 160 11.86 -31.45 -16.75
C ASP A 160 10.97 -30.91 -15.61
N LYS A 161 11.41 -29.85 -14.90
CA LYS A 161 10.69 -29.22 -13.79
C LYS A 161 10.63 -27.71 -13.97
N VAL A 162 9.75 -27.10 -13.18
CA VAL A 162 9.52 -25.65 -13.17
C VAL A 162 10.00 -25.05 -11.87
N GLU A 163 10.85 -24.05 -12.01
CA GLU A 163 11.42 -23.24 -10.95
C GLU A 163 10.97 -21.78 -11.09
N VAL A 164 11.08 -21.05 -9.99
CA VAL A 164 10.80 -19.63 -9.90
C VAL A 164 12.10 -18.90 -9.60
N CYS A 165 12.52 -18.03 -10.51
CA CYS A 165 13.75 -17.24 -10.40
C CYS A 165 13.73 -16.04 -11.35
N HIS A 166 14.60 -15.07 -11.09
CA HIS A 166 14.80 -13.98 -12.03
C HIS A 166 15.79 -14.41 -13.12
N GLY A 167 15.27 -14.68 -14.31
CA GLY A 167 16.05 -15.23 -15.43
C GLY A 167 17.23 -14.35 -15.84
N GLY A 168 18.32 -14.98 -16.30
CA GLY A 168 19.54 -14.27 -16.72
C GLY A 168 20.32 -13.63 -15.57
N THR A 169 20.06 -14.03 -14.32
CA THR A 169 20.75 -13.54 -13.13
C THR A 169 21.36 -14.67 -12.29
N LEU A 170 22.03 -14.32 -11.19
CA LEU A 170 22.63 -15.25 -10.23
C LEU A 170 21.68 -15.54 -9.05
N THR A 171 20.39 -15.26 -9.19
CA THR A 171 19.42 -15.54 -8.12
C THR A 171 19.21 -17.06 -7.96
N THR A 172 19.26 -17.55 -6.73
CA THR A 172 19.07 -18.99 -6.45
C THR A 172 17.58 -19.36 -6.63
N PRO A 173 17.22 -20.33 -7.49
CA PRO A 173 15.82 -20.64 -7.79
C PRO A 173 15.07 -21.31 -6.62
N VAL A 174 13.74 -21.22 -6.65
CA VAL A 174 12.84 -21.97 -5.77
C VAL A 174 11.81 -22.76 -6.58
N GLY A 175 11.56 -24.02 -6.21
CA GLY A 175 10.58 -24.84 -6.92
C GLY A 175 9.15 -24.28 -6.86
N LEU A 176 8.44 -24.26 -7.99
CA LEU A 176 7.11 -23.66 -8.13
C LEU A 176 6.08 -24.16 -7.10
N MET A 177 6.08 -25.47 -6.78
CA MET A 177 5.14 -26.02 -5.78
C MET A 177 5.24 -25.33 -4.42
N LYS A 178 6.44 -24.92 -3.99
CA LYS A 178 6.62 -24.23 -2.71
C LYS A 178 5.93 -22.86 -2.72
N CYS A 179 5.99 -22.16 -3.86
CA CYS A 179 5.31 -20.88 -4.05
C CYS A 179 3.80 -21.06 -4.09
N LEU A 180 3.29 -22.05 -4.85
CA LEU A 180 1.85 -22.31 -4.96
C LEU A 180 1.23 -22.70 -3.60
N HIS A 181 1.88 -23.57 -2.82
CA HIS A 181 1.42 -23.91 -1.48
C HIS A 181 1.43 -22.71 -0.54
N ALA A 182 2.50 -21.92 -0.54
CA ALA A 182 2.55 -20.70 0.27
C ALA A 182 1.44 -19.70 -0.11
N THR A 183 1.15 -19.55 -1.40
CA THR A 183 0.01 -18.74 -1.85
C THR A 183 -1.30 -19.30 -1.36
N LYS A 184 -1.54 -20.62 -1.48
CA LYS A 184 -2.76 -21.27 -1.01
C LYS A 184 -3.00 -21.01 0.48
N ASP A 185 -1.97 -21.19 1.30
CA ASP A 185 -2.08 -21.12 2.76
C ASP A 185 -2.29 -19.68 3.26
N TYR A 186 -1.78 -18.68 2.54
CA TYR A 186 -1.80 -17.27 2.98
C TYR A 186 -2.73 -16.37 2.18
N ALA A 187 -3.28 -16.82 1.04
CA ALA A 187 -4.08 -16.00 0.12
C ALA A 187 -5.18 -15.25 0.85
N PHE A 188 -5.88 -15.90 1.79
CA PHE A 188 -7.07 -15.33 2.42
C PHE A 188 -7.01 -15.21 3.95
N VAL A 189 -5.80 -15.10 4.52
CA VAL A 189 -5.60 -14.95 5.98
C VAL A 189 -6.05 -13.58 6.48
N ILE A 190 -5.88 -12.52 5.68
CA ILE A 190 -6.18 -11.12 6.07
C ILE A 190 -7.36 -10.53 5.29
N SER A 191 -7.66 -11.07 4.11
CA SER A 191 -8.71 -10.54 3.23
C SER A 191 -9.36 -11.68 2.48
N ASP A 192 -10.68 -11.61 2.31
CA ASP A 192 -11.45 -12.60 1.56
C ASP A 192 -11.46 -12.31 0.06
N TYR A 193 -11.03 -11.13 -0.36
CA TYR A 193 -11.02 -10.72 -1.77
C TYR A 193 -9.95 -11.45 -2.58
N PRO A 194 -10.14 -11.54 -3.91
CA PRO A 194 -9.32 -12.39 -4.77
C PRO A 194 -7.81 -12.12 -4.68
N VAL A 195 -7.03 -13.15 -5.02
CA VAL A 195 -5.58 -13.05 -5.25
C VAL A 195 -5.29 -13.29 -6.72
N VAL A 196 -4.51 -12.41 -7.34
CA VAL A 196 -4.01 -12.58 -8.70
C VAL A 196 -2.56 -13.06 -8.65
N ILE A 197 -2.24 -14.13 -9.35
CA ILE A 197 -0.87 -14.57 -9.60
C ILE A 197 -0.52 -14.19 -11.03
N THR A 198 0.47 -13.30 -11.19
CA THR A 198 1.01 -12.98 -12.51
C THR A 198 2.16 -13.94 -12.82
N PHE A 199 2.03 -14.74 -13.87
CA PHE A 199 3.13 -15.56 -14.38
C PHE A 199 3.89 -14.83 -15.48
N GLU A 200 5.20 -14.66 -15.29
CA GLU A 200 6.12 -14.40 -16.39
C GLU A 200 6.61 -15.74 -16.94
N ASP A 201 6.04 -16.16 -18.06
CA ASP A 201 6.15 -17.53 -18.57
C ASP A 201 7.27 -17.67 -19.61
N HIS A 202 8.29 -18.47 -19.27
CA HIS A 202 9.41 -18.84 -20.15
C HIS A 202 9.45 -20.35 -20.42
N LEU A 203 8.31 -21.04 -20.26
CA LEU A 203 8.22 -22.49 -20.33
C LEU A 203 7.96 -23.00 -21.75
N THR A 204 8.33 -24.26 -21.98
CA THR A 204 7.89 -25.03 -23.15
C THR A 204 6.42 -25.46 -22.99
N PRO A 205 5.71 -25.81 -24.07
CA PRO A 205 4.32 -26.26 -23.96
C PRO A 205 4.11 -27.49 -23.06
N ALA A 206 5.07 -28.43 -23.04
CA ALA A 206 5.04 -29.58 -22.15
C ALA A 206 5.11 -29.16 -20.66
N LEU A 207 5.95 -28.19 -20.33
CA LEU A 207 6.05 -27.64 -18.98
C LEU A 207 4.83 -26.78 -18.63
N GLN A 208 4.25 -26.03 -19.58
CA GLN A 208 2.99 -25.31 -19.38
C GLN A 208 1.85 -26.27 -19.01
N ALA A 209 1.72 -27.40 -19.71
CA ALA A 209 0.74 -28.44 -19.35
C ALA A 209 0.99 -29.00 -17.94
N LYS A 210 2.25 -29.15 -17.52
CA LYS A 210 2.62 -29.55 -16.16
C LYS A 210 2.21 -28.48 -15.13
N VAL A 211 2.47 -27.20 -15.41
CA VAL A 211 2.02 -26.09 -14.56
C VAL A 211 0.50 -26.07 -14.45
N ALA A 212 -0.21 -26.29 -15.56
CA ALA A 212 -1.67 -26.30 -15.55
C ALA A 212 -2.23 -27.34 -14.55
N LYS A 213 -1.64 -28.54 -14.54
CA LYS A 213 -1.96 -29.61 -13.58
C LYS A 213 -1.57 -29.24 -12.16
N MET A 214 -0.39 -28.65 -11.94
CA MET A 214 0.08 -28.22 -10.63
C MET A 214 -0.85 -27.15 -10.01
N VAL A 215 -1.20 -26.13 -10.79
CA VAL A 215 -2.08 -25.03 -10.37
C VAL A 215 -3.48 -25.55 -10.05
N SER A 216 -4.07 -26.32 -10.97
CA SER A 216 -5.41 -26.90 -10.79
C SER A 216 -5.49 -27.80 -9.56
N LYS A 217 -4.50 -28.69 -9.38
CA LYS A 217 -4.44 -29.58 -8.22
C LYS A 217 -4.23 -28.81 -6.91
N THR A 218 -3.40 -27.77 -6.92
CA THR A 218 -3.07 -27.02 -5.70
C THR A 218 -4.25 -26.21 -5.21
N PHE A 219 -4.86 -25.42 -6.10
CA PHE A 219 -5.90 -24.47 -5.73
C PHE A 219 -7.30 -25.07 -5.76
N GLY A 220 -7.57 -26.10 -6.58
CA GLY A 220 -8.88 -26.74 -6.65
C GLY A 220 -10.01 -25.72 -6.82
N GLU A 221 -10.98 -25.73 -5.91
CA GLU A 221 -12.11 -24.79 -5.90
C GLU A 221 -11.73 -23.33 -5.68
N MET A 222 -10.54 -23.05 -5.13
CA MET A 222 -10.03 -21.69 -4.99
C MET A 222 -9.64 -21.12 -6.35
N LEU A 223 -9.35 -21.93 -7.37
CA LEU A 223 -8.98 -21.43 -8.69
C LEU A 223 -10.22 -20.88 -9.42
N HIS A 224 -10.12 -19.64 -9.91
CA HIS A 224 -11.10 -19.10 -10.84
C HIS A 224 -10.70 -19.46 -12.27
N LEU A 225 -11.62 -20.11 -12.97
CA LEU A 225 -11.53 -20.40 -14.40
C LEU A 225 -12.53 -19.49 -15.12
N PRO A 226 -12.13 -18.77 -16.17
CA PRO A 226 -13.04 -17.93 -16.93
C PRO A 226 -14.06 -18.78 -17.69
N GLU A 227 -15.31 -18.30 -17.78
CA GLU A 227 -16.40 -18.96 -18.52
C GLU A 227 -16.25 -18.84 -20.04
N SER A 228 -15.55 -17.80 -20.50
CA SER A 228 -15.32 -17.47 -21.91
C SER A 228 -13.91 -16.93 -22.13
N GLU A 229 -13.37 -17.10 -23.34
CA GLU A 229 -12.06 -16.56 -23.73
C GLU A 229 -12.07 -15.02 -23.87
N SER A 230 -13.25 -14.42 -24.05
CA SER A 230 -13.42 -12.97 -24.12
C SER A 230 -14.47 -12.51 -23.12
N LEU A 231 -14.06 -11.59 -22.25
CA LEU A 231 -14.93 -10.93 -21.29
C LEU A 231 -15.14 -9.48 -21.71
N ALA A 232 -16.40 -9.05 -21.77
CA ALA A 232 -16.72 -7.65 -21.99
C ALA A 232 -16.29 -6.77 -20.81
N GLU A 233 -16.25 -7.33 -19.59
CA GLU A 233 -15.88 -6.64 -18.37
C GLU A 233 -15.27 -7.62 -17.36
N PHE A 234 -14.42 -7.15 -16.44
CA PHE A 234 -13.90 -8.01 -15.37
C PHE A 234 -14.98 -8.28 -14.30
N PRO A 235 -15.02 -9.48 -13.70
CA PRO A 235 -15.87 -9.71 -12.53
C PRO A 235 -15.51 -8.79 -11.36
N SER A 236 -16.39 -8.68 -10.38
CA SER A 236 -16.17 -7.84 -9.20
C SER A 236 -15.32 -8.53 -8.13
N PRO A 237 -14.57 -7.80 -7.29
CA PRO A 237 -13.93 -8.38 -6.12
C PRO A 237 -14.89 -9.20 -5.26
N GLU A 238 -16.12 -8.74 -5.08
CA GLU A 238 -17.15 -9.43 -4.29
C GLU A 238 -17.48 -10.81 -4.88
N SER A 239 -17.75 -10.88 -6.19
CA SER A 239 -18.07 -12.15 -6.88
C SER A 239 -16.91 -13.16 -6.89
N LEU A 240 -15.68 -12.66 -6.69
CA LEU A 240 -14.44 -13.43 -6.73
C LEU A 240 -13.86 -13.71 -5.33
N LYS A 241 -14.65 -13.52 -4.27
CA LYS A 241 -14.19 -13.86 -2.91
C LYS A 241 -13.68 -15.29 -2.82
N LYS A 242 -12.56 -15.45 -2.12
CA LYS A 242 -11.80 -16.69 -1.94
C LYS A 242 -11.31 -17.33 -3.25
N LYS A 243 -11.22 -16.56 -4.34
CA LYS A 243 -10.70 -17.02 -5.62
C LYS A 243 -9.28 -16.55 -5.92
N ILE A 244 -8.52 -17.42 -6.57
CA ILE A 244 -7.19 -17.19 -7.10
C ILE A 244 -7.31 -17.14 -8.63
N MET A 245 -6.80 -16.06 -9.22
CA MET A 245 -6.83 -15.81 -10.66
C MET A 245 -5.42 -15.87 -11.22
N ILE A 246 -5.25 -16.48 -12.39
CA ILE A 246 -3.98 -16.46 -13.12
C ILE A 246 -4.00 -15.36 -14.16
N SER A 247 -2.95 -14.55 -14.19
CA SER A 247 -2.71 -13.54 -15.21
C SER A 247 -1.41 -13.81 -15.94
N THR A 248 -1.47 -14.05 -17.25
CA THR A 248 -0.28 -14.25 -18.07
C THR A 248 -0.59 -14.01 -19.55
N LYS A 249 0.43 -14.09 -20.40
CA LYS A 249 0.26 -14.05 -21.86
C LYS A 249 -0.29 -15.40 -22.33
N PRO A 250 -1.21 -15.43 -23.31
CA PRO A 250 -1.56 -16.67 -23.99
C PRO A 250 -0.31 -17.35 -24.57
N PRO A 251 -0.26 -18.70 -24.65
CA PRO A 251 0.85 -19.39 -25.30
C PRO A 251 1.02 -18.94 -26.75
N LYS A 252 2.28 -18.89 -27.22
CA LYS A 252 2.66 -18.27 -28.51
C LYS A 252 1.97 -18.92 -29.69
N GLU A 253 1.80 -20.25 -29.65
CA GLU A 253 1.20 -21.06 -30.71
C GLU A 253 -0.27 -20.69 -30.98
N TYR A 254 -0.95 -20.04 -30.03
CA TYR A 254 -2.32 -19.56 -30.20
C TYR A 254 -2.38 -18.10 -30.70
N LEU A 255 -1.34 -17.31 -30.46
CA LEU A 255 -1.25 -15.94 -30.95
C LEU A 255 -1.02 -15.94 -32.47
N GLU A 256 -0.17 -16.84 -32.96
CA GLU A 256 0.08 -17.01 -34.40
C GLU A 256 -1.18 -17.41 -35.16
N THR A 257 -2.03 -18.28 -34.59
CA THR A 257 -3.33 -18.62 -35.20
C THR A 257 -4.33 -17.47 -35.19
N GLN A 258 -4.31 -16.57 -34.20
CA GLN A 258 -5.18 -15.38 -34.18
C GLN A 258 -4.70 -14.30 -35.12
N ASP A 259 -3.38 -14.02 -35.16
CA ASP A 259 -2.79 -13.08 -36.10
C ASP A 259 -3.04 -13.55 -37.56
N SER A 260 -2.95 -14.85 -37.85
CA SER A 260 -3.27 -15.40 -39.18
C SER A 260 -4.75 -15.27 -39.58
N MET A 261 -5.67 -15.23 -38.60
CA MET A 261 -7.11 -15.01 -38.81
C MET A 261 -7.48 -13.52 -38.91
N GLU A 262 -6.75 -12.63 -38.22
CA GLU A 262 -6.92 -11.18 -38.36
C GLU A 262 -6.30 -10.67 -39.68
N GLU A 263 -5.18 -11.25 -40.13
CA GLU A 263 -4.55 -10.94 -41.42
C GLU A 263 -5.36 -11.47 -42.63
N THR A 264 -6.16 -12.54 -42.49
CA THR A 264 -6.99 -13.05 -43.60
C THR A 264 -8.19 -12.17 -43.95
N THR A 265 -8.40 -11.02 -43.27
CA THR A 265 -9.41 -10.02 -43.69
C THR A 265 -8.82 -8.89 -44.55
N GLN A 266 -7.50 -8.87 -44.80
CA GLN A 266 -6.89 -7.92 -45.72
C GLN A 266 -5.80 -8.60 -46.56
N GLN A 267 -6.14 -8.78 -47.83
CA GLN A 267 -5.26 -9.05 -48.99
C GLN A 267 -4.96 -10.52 -49.32
N GLN A 268 -5.62 -10.97 -50.40
CA GLN A 268 -5.11 -11.96 -51.35
C GLN A 268 -3.87 -11.40 -52.08
N GLU A 269 -2.99 -12.34 -52.50
CA GLU A 269 -1.83 -12.17 -53.40
C GLU A 269 -0.61 -11.52 -52.70
N GLU A 270 0.61 -12.07 -52.60
CA GLU A 270 1.39 -13.03 -53.41
C GLU A 270 2.31 -13.89 -52.50
N ALA A 271 2.74 -15.05 -53.01
CA ALA A 271 3.68 -15.98 -52.38
C ALA A 271 5.14 -15.63 -52.70
N GLU A 272 6.04 -15.70 -51.71
CA GLU A 272 7.46 -16.04 -51.93
C GLU A 272 7.99 -16.90 -50.77
N GLU A 273 8.71 -17.95 -51.14
CA GLU A 273 9.27 -19.01 -50.32
C GLU A 273 10.50 -18.54 -49.54
N GLY A 274 10.53 -18.86 -48.24
CA GLY A 274 11.72 -18.78 -47.40
C GLY A 274 11.71 -19.95 -46.42
N GLU A 275 12.70 -20.84 -46.56
CA GLU A 275 12.83 -22.11 -45.85
C GLU A 275 12.79 -21.94 -44.32
N ALA A 276 11.79 -22.53 -43.68
CA ALA A 276 11.74 -22.71 -42.23
C ALA A 276 12.13 -24.14 -41.91
N GLU A 277 13.15 -24.32 -41.06
CA GLU A 277 13.49 -25.63 -40.51
C GLU A 277 12.33 -26.18 -39.67
N PRO A 278 11.96 -27.47 -39.84
CA PRO A 278 10.84 -28.07 -39.12
C PRO A 278 11.29 -28.47 -37.71
N ASN A 279 10.94 -27.68 -36.69
CA ASN A 279 11.10 -28.09 -35.30
C ASN A 279 9.82 -28.74 -34.76
N GLU A 280 9.91 -30.07 -34.70
CA GLU A 280 9.30 -31.08 -33.82
C GLU A 280 8.04 -30.71 -33.00
N ASP A 281 6.95 -31.42 -33.34
CA ASP A 281 5.79 -31.78 -32.50
C ASP A 281 5.18 -30.69 -31.62
N GLY A 282 4.31 -29.90 -32.23
CA GLY A 282 3.43 -28.91 -31.58
C GLY A 282 2.41 -29.53 -30.61
N VAL A 283 2.88 -29.94 -29.44
CA VAL A 283 1.99 -30.23 -28.30
C VAL A 283 1.42 -28.91 -27.80
N LYS A 284 0.23 -28.56 -28.27
CA LYS A 284 -0.52 -27.42 -27.74
C LYS A 284 -0.81 -27.64 -26.25
N ALA A 285 -0.75 -26.59 -25.43
CA ALA A 285 -1.09 -26.64 -23.99
C ALA A 285 -2.47 -25.99 -23.70
N PRO A 286 -3.60 -26.57 -24.19
CA PRO A 286 -4.92 -25.96 -24.05
C PRO A 286 -5.36 -25.84 -22.58
N GLU A 287 -4.91 -26.75 -21.71
CA GLU A 287 -5.19 -26.72 -20.28
C GLU A 287 -4.60 -25.47 -19.61
N TYR A 288 -3.41 -25.03 -20.04
CA TYR A 288 -2.76 -23.84 -19.50
C TYR A 288 -3.50 -22.57 -19.93
N LYS A 289 -3.91 -22.49 -21.21
CA LYS A 289 -4.72 -21.37 -21.72
C LYS A 289 -6.02 -21.21 -20.93
N LYS A 290 -6.69 -22.31 -20.57
CA LYS A 290 -7.94 -22.30 -19.78
C LYS A 290 -7.77 -21.74 -18.36
N LEU A 291 -6.55 -21.67 -17.84
CA LEU A 291 -6.30 -21.07 -16.52
C LEU A 291 -6.29 -19.54 -16.54
N ILE A 292 -6.08 -18.94 -17.72
CA ILE A 292 -5.79 -17.52 -17.84
C ILE A 292 -7.07 -16.70 -17.66
N ALA A 293 -7.31 -16.24 -16.43
CA ALA A 293 -8.44 -15.37 -16.12
C ALA A 293 -8.20 -13.91 -16.54
N ILE A 294 -6.94 -13.47 -16.58
CA ILE A 294 -6.57 -12.09 -16.96
C ILE A 294 -5.50 -12.14 -18.06
N HIS A 295 -5.93 -11.95 -19.30
CA HIS A 295 -5.07 -11.98 -20.48
C HIS A 295 -4.12 -10.76 -20.49
N ALA A 296 -2.82 -11.04 -20.39
CA ALA A 296 -1.78 -10.03 -20.57
C ALA A 296 -1.40 -9.91 -22.04
N GLY A 297 -1.29 -8.67 -22.54
CA GLY A 297 -0.88 -8.43 -23.91
C GLY A 297 -0.45 -6.98 -24.14
N LYS A 298 0.54 -6.82 -25.02
CA LYS A 298 1.01 -5.50 -25.49
C LYS A 298 1.04 -5.57 -27.02
N PRO A 299 0.02 -5.01 -27.70
CA PRO A 299 -0.09 -5.09 -29.15
C PRO A 299 1.12 -4.52 -29.88
N LYS A 300 1.36 -5.00 -31.11
CA LYS A 300 2.23 -4.31 -32.07
C LYS A 300 1.58 -2.98 -32.49
N GLY A 301 2.36 -2.03 -33.00
CA GLY A 301 1.83 -0.73 -33.46
C GLY A 301 1.83 0.41 -32.43
N GLY A 302 2.69 0.34 -31.41
CA GLY A 302 2.99 1.46 -30.50
C GLY A 302 1.85 1.90 -29.57
N VAL A 303 2.01 3.09 -28.97
CA VAL A 303 1.17 3.59 -27.86
C VAL A 303 -0.32 3.65 -28.23
N GLN A 304 -0.65 4.07 -29.46
CA GLN A 304 -2.03 4.12 -29.93
C GLN A 304 -2.69 2.73 -29.90
N SER A 305 -1.97 1.70 -30.33
CA SER A 305 -2.44 0.32 -30.31
C SER A 305 -2.48 -0.25 -28.88
N TRP A 306 -1.55 0.17 -28.02
CA TRP A 306 -1.49 -0.23 -26.61
C TRP A 306 -2.67 0.30 -25.80
N LEU A 307 -3.10 1.54 -26.05
CA LEU A 307 -4.19 2.20 -25.33
C LEU A 307 -5.57 2.06 -26.00
N ARG A 308 -5.63 1.38 -27.16
CA ARG A 308 -6.90 1.05 -27.82
C ARG A 308 -7.77 0.21 -26.87
N THR A 309 -9.03 0.62 -26.74
CA THR A 309 -10.03 -0.08 -25.92
C THR A 309 -11.01 -0.83 -26.83
N ASP A 310 -11.27 -2.09 -26.50
CA ASP A 310 -12.27 -2.93 -27.17
C ASP A 310 -13.54 -2.98 -26.31
N LEU A 311 -14.71 -2.77 -26.93
CA LEU A 311 -16.00 -2.78 -26.25
C LEU A 311 -16.44 -4.17 -25.80
N ASN A 312 -15.91 -5.24 -26.39
CA ASN A 312 -16.31 -6.61 -26.09
C ASN A 312 -15.20 -7.44 -25.43
N LYS A 313 -14.02 -6.85 -25.24
CA LYS A 313 -12.85 -7.57 -24.70
C LYS A 313 -12.03 -6.70 -23.74
N VAL A 314 -11.88 -7.17 -22.51
CA VAL A 314 -10.93 -6.60 -21.54
C VAL A 314 -9.57 -7.27 -21.63
N ARG A 315 -8.51 -6.52 -21.30
CA ARG A 315 -7.14 -7.02 -21.23
C ARG A 315 -6.34 -6.36 -20.11
N ARG A 316 -5.15 -6.91 -19.87
CA ARG A 316 -4.12 -6.29 -19.04
C ARG A 316 -2.92 -5.84 -19.87
N LEU A 317 -2.60 -4.55 -19.84
CA LEU A 317 -1.35 -3.98 -20.35
C LEU A 317 -0.31 -3.91 -19.24
N SER A 318 0.97 -4.12 -19.56
CA SER A 318 2.08 -3.92 -18.62
C SER A 318 3.10 -2.95 -19.20
N LEU A 319 3.48 -1.94 -18.42
CA LEU A 319 4.46 -0.91 -18.78
C LEU A 319 5.52 -0.78 -17.68
N SER A 320 6.77 -0.52 -18.05
CA SER A 320 7.76 -0.10 -17.06
C SER A 320 7.44 1.30 -16.54
N GLU A 321 7.99 1.67 -15.38
CA GLU A 321 7.84 3.03 -14.84
C GLU A 321 8.28 4.12 -15.83
N GLN A 322 9.30 3.85 -16.66
CA GLN A 322 9.85 4.80 -17.64
C GLN A 322 8.95 4.95 -18.85
N GLU A 323 8.36 3.83 -19.31
CA GLU A 323 7.37 3.86 -20.37
C GLU A 323 6.15 4.67 -19.94
N LEU A 324 5.63 4.43 -18.73
CA LEU A 324 4.52 5.21 -18.17
C LEU A 324 4.87 6.71 -18.13
N GLU A 325 6.04 7.06 -17.61
CA GLU A 325 6.48 8.46 -17.52
C GLU A 325 6.56 9.13 -18.89
N ALA A 326 7.06 8.41 -19.91
CA ALA A 326 7.12 8.93 -21.27
C ALA A 326 5.72 9.15 -21.85
N ILE A 327 4.82 8.16 -21.73
CA ILE A 327 3.49 8.24 -22.35
C ILE A 327 2.54 9.17 -21.59
N SER A 328 2.66 9.32 -20.27
CA SER A 328 1.76 10.16 -19.47
C SER A 328 1.85 11.64 -19.84
N ARG A 329 2.99 12.07 -20.40
CA ARG A 329 3.20 13.46 -20.84
C ARG A 329 2.37 13.83 -22.07
N SER A 330 2.04 12.86 -22.92
CA SER A 330 1.38 13.10 -24.21
C SER A 330 0.03 12.39 -24.37
N HIS A 331 -0.24 11.35 -23.58
CA HIS A 331 -1.43 10.48 -23.71
C HIS A 331 -2.15 10.27 -22.36
N GLY A 332 -2.06 11.24 -21.44
CA GLY A 332 -2.57 11.09 -20.07
C GLY A 332 -4.06 10.74 -20.03
N THR A 333 -4.90 11.41 -20.82
CA THR A 333 -6.34 11.14 -20.92
C THR A 333 -6.65 9.79 -21.55
N GLU A 334 -5.86 9.34 -22.52
CA GLU A 334 -6.00 8.02 -23.14
C GLU A 334 -5.68 6.90 -22.15
N ILE A 335 -4.69 7.10 -21.26
CA ILE A 335 -4.39 6.13 -20.20
C ILE A 335 -5.56 6.05 -19.22
N VAL A 336 -6.15 7.18 -18.80
CA VAL A 336 -7.34 7.20 -17.93
C VAL A 336 -8.49 6.45 -18.61
N ARG A 337 -8.77 6.76 -19.89
CA ARG A 337 -9.79 6.06 -20.68
C ARG A 337 -9.55 4.56 -20.74
N PHE A 338 -8.31 4.14 -20.99
CA PHE A 338 -7.93 2.73 -21.03
C PHE A 338 -8.21 2.03 -19.67
N THR A 339 -7.82 2.67 -18.56
CA THR A 339 -7.95 2.08 -17.22
C THR A 339 -9.37 2.10 -16.64
N GLN A 340 -10.32 2.81 -17.26
CA GLN A 340 -11.72 2.70 -16.87
C GLN A 340 -12.25 1.27 -17.04
N LYS A 341 -11.75 0.55 -18.06
CA LYS A 341 -12.23 -0.79 -18.41
C LYS A 341 -11.16 -1.88 -18.33
N ASN A 342 -9.92 -1.54 -18.67
CA ASN A 342 -8.81 -2.48 -18.72
C ASN A 342 -7.93 -2.37 -17.47
N LEU A 343 -7.11 -3.40 -17.25
CA LEU A 343 -6.09 -3.38 -16.22
C LEU A 343 -4.77 -2.85 -16.77
N LEU A 344 -4.16 -1.92 -16.05
CA LEU A 344 -2.82 -1.44 -16.31
C LEU A 344 -1.91 -1.81 -15.14
N ARG A 345 -0.87 -2.60 -15.46
CA ARG A 345 0.22 -2.92 -14.56
C ARG A 345 1.44 -2.06 -14.85
N ILE A 346 2.00 -1.47 -13.81
CA ILE A 346 3.26 -0.74 -13.85
C ILE A 346 4.28 -1.52 -13.04
N TYR A 347 5.51 -1.63 -13.53
CA TYR A 347 6.58 -2.35 -12.84
C TYR A 347 7.90 -1.56 -12.82
N PRO A 348 8.80 -1.82 -11.84
CA PRO A 348 10.08 -1.14 -11.73
C PRO A 348 10.96 -1.42 -12.96
N LYS A 349 11.77 -0.43 -13.37
CA LYS A 349 12.74 -0.62 -14.48
C LYS A 349 13.84 -1.61 -14.09
N GLY A 350 14.38 -2.34 -15.07
CA GLY A 350 15.43 -3.35 -14.87
C GLY A 350 16.72 -2.82 -14.21
N ALA A 351 17.04 -1.54 -14.37
CA ALA A 351 18.23 -0.92 -13.74
C ALA A 351 18.14 -0.78 -12.20
N ARG A 352 17.00 -1.10 -11.57
CA ARG A 352 16.82 -1.08 -10.10
C ARG A 352 17.31 -2.38 -9.47
N PHE A 353 18.60 -2.69 -9.66
CA PHE A 353 19.21 -3.93 -9.19
C PHE A 353 19.13 -4.09 -7.67
N ASP A 354 19.15 -2.99 -6.92
CA ASP A 354 19.01 -2.93 -5.47
C ASP A 354 17.58 -3.17 -4.97
N SER A 355 16.62 -3.38 -5.88
CA SER A 355 15.18 -3.48 -5.58
C SER A 355 14.59 -2.21 -4.97
N SER A 356 15.15 -1.05 -5.28
CA SER A 356 14.51 0.24 -5.00
C SER A 356 13.15 0.35 -5.70
N ASN A 357 12.33 1.28 -5.21
CA ASN A 357 10.96 1.48 -5.71
C ASN A 357 10.82 2.85 -6.38
N TYR A 358 9.86 2.95 -7.30
CA TYR A 358 9.51 4.18 -8.02
C TYR A 358 8.31 4.87 -7.37
N ASN A 359 7.99 6.09 -7.81
CA ASN A 359 6.86 6.84 -7.29
C ASN A 359 5.53 6.23 -7.77
N PRO A 360 4.68 5.65 -6.89
CA PRO A 360 3.45 4.98 -7.31
C PRO A 360 2.36 5.94 -7.79
N LEU A 361 2.44 7.22 -7.39
CA LEU A 361 1.40 8.22 -7.65
C LEU A 361 1.12 8.42 -9.14
N LEU A 362 2.15 8.40 -9.98
CA LEU A 362 1.96 8.62 -11.42
C LEU A 362 1.02 7.57 -12.01
N GLY A 363 1.15 6.30 -11.58
CA GLY A 363 0.24 5.23 -11.97
C GLY A 363 -1.17 5.46 -11.45
N TRP A 364 -1.32 5.72 -10.14
CA TRP A 364 -2.65 5.89 -9.54
C TRP A 364 -3.41 7.09 -10.10
N MET A 365 -2.75 8.22 -10.35
CA MET A 365 -3.34 9.41 -10.98
C MET A 365 -3.92 9.13 -12.37
N HIS A 366 -3.35 8.16 -13.08
CA HIS A 366 -3.83 7.72 -14.40
C HIS A 366 -4.73 6.47 -14.32
N GLY A 367 -5.15 6.10 -13.12
CA GLY A 367 -6.07 4.97 -12.88
C GLY A 367 -5.44 3.59 -12.95
N ALA A 368 -4.10 3.48 -13.00
CA ALA A 368 -3.42 2.19 -13.05
C ALA A 368 -3.68 1.38 -11.77
N GLN A 369 -4.19 0.16 -11.93
CA GLN A 369 -4.67 -0.67 -10.85
C GLN A 369 -3.54 -1.47 -10.19
N MET A 370 -2.61 -1.98 -11.00
CA MET A 370 -1.53 -2.87 -10.56
C MET A 370 -0.19 -2.13 -10.56
N VAL A 371 -0.01 -1.20 -9.62
CA VAL A 371 1.27 -0.51 -9.44
C VAL A 371 2.18 -1.41 -8.60
N ALA A 372 3.08 -2.16 -9.24
CA ALA A 372 3.88 -3.21 -8.61
C ALA A 372 5.15 -2.64 -7.98
N LEU A 373 5.39 -2.91 -6.69
CA LEU A 373 6.62 -2.52 -5.99
C LEU A 373 7.35 -3.74 -5.42
N ASN A 374 8.66 -3.62 -5.28
CA ASN A 374 9.52 -4.59 -4.60
C ASN A 374 9.22 -4.59 -3.09
N MET A 375 8.57 -5.65 -2.61
CA MET A 375 8.04 -5.76 -1.24
C MET A 375 9.10 -6.17 -0.19
N GLN A 376 10.21 -6.74 -0.64
CA GLN A 376 11.34 -7.18 0.18
C GLN A 376 12.26 -6.02 0.61
N GLY A 377 12.15 -4.87 -0.06
CA GLY A 377 12.93 -3.67 0.24
C GLY A 377 12.32 -2.78 1.33
N TYR A 378 12.72 -1.51 1.31
CA TYR A 378 12.16 -0.46 2.16
C TYR A 378 12.31 0.91 1.48
N GLY A 379 11.75 1.94 2.10
CA GLY A 379 11.94 3.33 1.69
C GLY A 379 10.63 4.03 1.36
N LYS A 380 10.74 5.33 1.10
CA LYS A 380 9.62 6.28 0.95
C LYS A 380 8.45 5.72 0.15
N TYR A 381 8.70 5.21 -1.04
CA TYR A 381 7.63 4.76 -1.95
C TYR A 381 6.93 3.47 -1.50
N LEU A 382 7.66 2.55 -0.87
CA LEU A 382 7.05 1.36 -0.28
C LEU A 382 6.21 1.73 0.96
N TRP A 383 6.67 2.70 1.76
CA TRP A 383 5.89 3.23 2.89
C TRP A 383 4.60 3.90 2.41
N ILE A 384 4.66 4.70 1.34
CA ILE A 384 3.48 5.33 0.72
C ILE A 384 2.48 4.26 0.26
N MET A 385 2.94 3.22 -0.44
CA MET A 385 2.08 2.11 -0.85
C MET A 385 1.44 1.40 0.34
N GLN A 386 2.25 1.03 1.34
CA GLN A 386 1.74 0.41 2.57
C GLN A 386 0.72 1.29 3.28
N GLY A 387 0.94 2.61 3.29
CA GLY A 387 0.01 3.59 3.85
C GLY A 387 -1.30 3.65 3.08
N MET A 388 -1.24 3.82 1.76
CA MET A 388 -2.42 3.86 0.88
C MET A 388 -3.31 2.62 1.12
N PHE A 389 -2.72 1.43 1.12
CA PHE A 389 -3.44 0.16 1.31
C PHE A 389 -3.83 -0.17 2.75
N ARG A 390 -3.69 0.76 3.71
CA ARG A 390 -4.42 0.69 4.99
C ARG A 390 -5.90 1.09 4.85
N ALA A 391 -6.25 1.76 3.75
CA ALA A 391 -7.63 2.12 3.46
C ALA A 391 -8.53 0.91 3.23
N ASN A 392 -9.84 1.13 3.31
CA ASN A 392 -10.88 0.14 3.06
C ASN A 392 -10.70 -1.15 3.88
N GLY A 393 -10.44 -1.00 5.18
CA GLY A 393 -10.22 -2.12 6.10
C GLY A 393 -8.92 -2.89 5.86
N GLY A 394 -7.98 -2.35 5.07
CA GLY A 394 -6.72 -3.01 4.76
C GLY A 394 -6.86 -4.25 3.87
N CYS A 395 -7.98 -4.37 3.15
CA CYS A 395 -8.31 -5.59 2.41
C CYS A 395 -7.51 -5.79 1.11
N GLY A 396 -6.69 -4.81 0.73
CA GLY A 396 -5.83 -4.83 -0.46
C GLY A 396 -6.50 -4.38 -1.75
N TYR A 397 -7.77 -3.95 -1.69
CA TYR A 397 -8.53 -3.35 -2.78
C TYR A 397 -9.07 -1.97 -2.36
N ILE A 398 -8.84 -0.94 -3.17
CA ILE A 398 -9.33 0.42 -2.94
C ILE A 398 -10.08 0.85 -4.18
N LYS A 399 -11.37 1.22 -4.07
CA LYS A 399 -12.13 1.72 -5.21
C LYS A 399 -11.48 3.02 -5.69
N LYS A 400 -11.28 3.15 -7.00
CA LYS A 400 -10.74 4.38 -7.59
C LYS A 400 -11.72 5.53 -7.33
N PRO A 401 -11.23 6.78 -7.20
CA PRO A 401 -12.09 7.95 -7.17
C PRO A 401 -13.02 8.00 -8.39
N ASP A 402 -14.25 8.46 -8.19
CA ASP A 402 -15.28 8.42 -9.24
C ASP A 402 -14.90 9.18 -10.52
N PHE A 403 -14.01 10.19 -10.43
CA PHE A 403 -13.53 10.93 -11.60
C PHE A 403 -12.57 10.11 -12.49
N LEU A 404 -12.02 9.00 -12.00
CA LEU A 404 -11.22 8.03 -12.77
C LEU A 404 -12.05 6.84 -13.27
N LEU A 405 -13.36 6.84 -13.02
CA LEU A 405 -14.31 5.82 -13.47
C LEU A 405 -15.10 6.31 -14.69
N ASN A 406 -15.95 5.45 -15.25
CA ASN A 406 -16.76 5.75 -16.44
C ASN A 406 -17.69 6.96 -16.20
N ARG A 407 -17.25 8.14 -16.64
CA ARG A 407 -18.01 9.38 -16.73
C ARG A 407 -18.07 9.85 -18.18
N SER A 408 -19.03 10.71 -18.50
CA SER A 408 -19.14 11.34 -19.82
C SER A 408 -17.90 12.15 -20.19
N GLU A 409 -17.30 12.81 -19.22
CA GLU A 409 -16.05 13.57 -19.36
C GLU A 409 -14.87 12.80 -18.78
N ILE A 410 -13.78 12.75 -19.52
CA ILE A 410 -12.56 12.05 -19.11
C ILE A 410 -11.70 12.99 -18.32
N PHE A 411 -11.33 12.56 -17.11
CA PHE A 411 -10.43 13.30 -16.26
C PHE A 411 -9.06 13.50 -16.93
N ASN A 412 -8.58 14.74 -16.92
CA ASN A 412 -7.24 15.09 -17.35
C ASN A 412 -6.31 15.18 -16.12
N PRO A 413 -5.35 14.25 -15.93
CA PRO A 413 -4.43 14.27 -14.79
C PRO A 413 -3.51 15.50 -14.74
N GLY A 414 -3.35 16.23 -15.85
CA GLY A 414 -2.59 17.47 -15.92
C GLY A 414 -3.41 18.74 -15.70
N ALA A 415 -4.72 18.64 -15.44
CA ALA A 415 -5.56 19.80 -15.19
C ALA A 415 -5.27 20.43 -13.82
N ASN A 416 -5.33 21.76 -13.77
CA ASN A 416 -5.34 22.50 -12.50
C ASN A 416 -6.73 22.40 -11.89
N LEU A 417 -6.84 21.76 -10.73
CA LEU A 417 -8.09 21.57 -10.02
C LEU A 417 -8.19 22.57 -8.85
N PRO A 418 -9.39 23.04 -8.50
CA PRO A 418 -9.58 23.85 -7.32
C PRO A 418 -9.30 23.03 -6.06
N VAL A 419 -8.94 23.73 -4.97
CA VAL A 419 -8.81 23.10 -3.66
C VAL A 419 -10.21 22.66 -3.20
N LYS A 420 -10.34 21.38 -2.84
CA LYS A 420 -11.58 20.82 -2.29
C LYS A 420 -11.60 20.81 -0.77
N LYS A 421 -10.42 20.61 -0.15
CA LYS A 421 -10.30 20.36 1.28
C LYS A 421 -8.99 20.91 1.82
N THR A 422 -8.98 21.44 3.04
CA THR A 422 -7.76 21.69 3.81
C THR A 422 -7.66 20.68 4.95
N LEU A 423 -6.53 19.98 5.05
CA LEU A 423 -6.17 19.22 6.24
C LEU A 423 -5.30 20.09 7.15
N LYS A 424 -5.78 20.34 8.37
CA LYS A 424 -4.97 20.87 9.47
C LYS A 424 -4.44 19.73 10.31
N VAL A 425 -3.14 19.76 10.59
CA VAL A 425 -2.43 18.77 11.41
C VAL A 425 -1.72 19.49 12.53
N LYS A 426 -2.10 19.23 13.78
CA LYS A 426 -1.35 19.68 14.96
C LYS A 426 -0.53 18.54 15.52
N LEU A 427 0.78 18.73 15.60
CA LEU A 427 1.72 17.81 16.24
C LEU A 427 1.95 18.29 17.68
N TYR A 428 1.39 17.58 18.66
CA TYR A 428 1.58 17.92 20.07
C TYR A 428 2.92 17.44 20.57
N MET A 429 3.13 16.13 20.55
CA MET A 429 4.29 15.48 21.18
C MET A 429 4.53 14.07 20.65
N GLY A 430 5.64 13.48 21.05
CA GLY A 430 5.96 12.07 20.83
C GLY A 430 6.44 11.38 22.09
N ASP A 431 6.23 10.07 22.19
CA ASP A 431 6.65 9.26 23.33
C ASP A 431 6.98 7.82 22.91
N GLY A 432 7.67 7.08 23.77
CA GLY A 432 7.90 5.64 23.67
C GLY A 432 9.26 5.21 23.13
N TRP A 433 10.10 6.13 22.62
CA TRP A 433 11.44 5.77 22.14
C TRP A 433 12.32 5.20 23.24
N HIS A 434 12.26 5.76 24.46
CA HIS A 434 13.04 5.29 25.60
C HIS A 434 12.65 3.88 26.08
N LEU A 435 11.50 3.35 25.65
CA LEU A 435 11.02 2.00 25.95
C LEU A 435 11.47 0.99 24.91
N ASP A 436 11.59 1.42 23.65
CA ASP A 436 11.89 0.55 22.51
C ASP A 436 13.38 0.54 22.14
N PHE A 437 14.14 1.56 22.54
CA PHE A 437 15.54 1.74 22.17
C PHE A 437 16.45 1.86 23.39
N PRO A 438 17.69 1.32 23.32
CA PRO A 438 18.73 1.62 24.30
C PRO A 438 18.96 3.13 24.40
N HIS A 439 19.27 3.61 25.61
CA HIS A 439 19.51 5.04 25.86
C HIS A 439 20.65 5.66 25.05
N THR A 440 21.53 4.87 24.41
CA THR A 440 22.61 5.35 23.53
C THR A 440 22.37 5.06 22.04
N HIS A 441 21.12 4.76 21.66
CA HIS A 441 20.81 4.33 20.29
C HIS A 441 20.99 5.45 19.26
N PHE A 442 20.46 6.63 19.59
CA PHE A 442 20.51 7.80 18.73
C PHE A 442 21.78 8.61 19.00
N ASP A 443 22.06 8.88 20.28
CA ASP A 443 23.23 9.64 20.70
C ASP A 443 24.04 8.90 21.76
N LEU A 444 25.36 8.89 21.61
CA LEU A 444 26.26 8.23 22.56
C LEU A 444 26.38 8.98 23.89
N TYR A 445 26.11 10.29 23.89
CA TYR A 445 26.49 11.20 24.97
C TYR A 445 25.33 12.06 25.53
N SER A 446 24.15 11.96 24.91
CA SER A 446 22.95 12.75 25.18
C SER A 446 21.68 11.96 24.83
N PRO A 447 20.50 12.37 25.33
CA PRO A 447 19.23 12.03 24.71
C PRO A 447 19.13 12.55 23.26
N PRO A 448 18.14 12.07 22.48
CA PRO A 448 18.00 12.43 21.07
C PRO A 448 17.45 13.84 20.84
N ASP A 449 17.81 14.41 19.68
CA ASP A 449 17.35 15.72 19.20
C ASP A 449 16.25 15.57 18.13
N PHE A 450 15.02 15.24 18.52
CA PHE A 450 13.99 14.87 17.54
C PHE A 450 13.31 16.06 16.84
N PHE A 451 13.13 15.92 15.53
CA PHE A 451 12.21 16.74 14.72
C PHE A 451 11.35 15.86 13.81
N THR A 452 10.19 16.38 13.42
CA THR A 452 9.21 15.65 12.63
C THR A 452 8.95 16.33 11.29
N LYS A 453 9.04 15.56 10.20
CA LYS A 453 8.57 15.95 8.87
C LYS A 453 7.14 15.48 8.70
N VAL A 454 6.24 16.40 8.38
CA VAL A 454 4.83 16.13 8.06
C VAL A 454 4.56 16.61 6.65
N GLY A 455 4.06 15.74 5.79
CA GLY A 455 3.84 16.09 4.39
C GLY A 455 2.72 15.31 3.73
N ILE A 456 2.19 15.88 2.65
CA ILE A 456 1.25 15.22 1.76
C ILE A 456 2.00 14.67 0.56
N VAL A 457 1.67 13.44 0.22
CA VAL A 457 2.05 12.77 -1.01
C VAL A 457 0.77 12.52 -1.79
N GLY A 458 0.62 13.11 -2.97
CA GLY A 458 -0.59 13.00 -3.77
C GLY A 458 -0.35 13.46 -5.20
N VAL A 459 -1.33 14.12 -5.80
CA VAL A 459 -1.09 14.84 -7.06
C VAL A 459 0.02 15.89 -6.88
N PRO A 460 0.73 16.30 -7.96
CA PRO A 460 1.82 17.28 -7.85
C PRO A 460 1.43 18.57 -7.14
N ALA A 461 0.20 19.08 -7.37
CA ALA A 461 -0.32 20.29 -6.74
C ALA A 461 -0.48 20.18 -5.21
N ASP A 462 -0.76 18.98 -4.69
CA ASP A 462 -0.99 18.72 -3.27
C ASP A 462 0.30 18.32 -2.54
N THR A 463 1.35 17.96 -3.29
CA THR A 463 2.56 17.36 -2.73
C THR A 463 3.43 18.43 -2.06
N THR A 464 3.55 18.35 -0.74
CA THR A 464 4.36 19.28 0.06
C THR A 464 4.86 18.60 1.34
N THR A 465 5.96 19.09 1.91
CA THR A 465 6.51 18.61 3.19
C THR A 465 6.93 19.79 4.03
N LYS A 466 6.47 19.80 5.28
CA LYS A 466 6.81 20.78 6.31
C LYS A 466 7.59 20.05 7.41
N ARG A 467 8.37 20.79 8.20
CA ARG A 467 9.15 20.25 9.33
C ARG A 467 8.84 21.03 10.60
N SER A 468 8.81 20.33 11.73
CA SER A 468 8.82 20.96 13.05
C SER A 468 10.21 21.51 13.38
N ARG A 469 10.32 22.26 14.47
CA ARG A 469 11.61 22.49 15.14
C ARG A 469 12.16 21.19 15.71
N ALA A 470 13.47 21.15 15.91
CA ALA A 470 14.11 20.11 16.72
C ALA A 470 13.88 20.41 18.20
N ILE A 471 13.62 19.37 18.99
CA ILE A 471 13.60 19.43 20.44
C ILE A 471 14.85 18.69 20.92
N GLU A 472 15.77 19.44 21.51
CA GLU A 472 17.09 18.94 21.90
C GLU A 472 17.05 18.18 23.24
N ASP A 473 17.89 17.17 23.37
CA ASP A 473 18.16 16.42 24.60
C ASP A 473 16.87 15.85 25.28
N ASP A 474 15.85 15.43 24.51
CA ASP A 474 14.57 14.93 25.08
C ASP A 474 14.03 13.63 24.42
N TRP A 475 13.73 12.64 25.26
CA TRP A 475 13.09 11.38 24.84
C TRP A 475 11.57 11.49 24.62
N VAL A 476 10.97 12.57 25.12
CA VAL A 476 9.52 12.83 25.08
C VAL A 476 9.27 14.24 24.52
N PRO A 477 9.64 14.48 23.25
CA PRO A 477 9.60 15.82 22.66
C PRO A 477 8.17 16.37 22.59
N VAL A 478 7.99 17.63 23.01
CA VAL A 478 6.75 18.40 22.86
C VAL A 478 6.96 19.52 21.85
N TRP A 479 6.43 19.35 20.64
CA TRP A 479 6.56 20.33 19.57
C TRP A 479 5.51 21.43 19.69
N ASN A 480 4.23 21.04 19.84
CA ASN A 480 3.05 21.90 19.80
C ASN A 480 2.98 22.81 18.55
N GLU A 481 3.14 22.20 17.37
CA GLU A 481 3.18 22.91 16.08
C GLU A 481 2.04 22.51 15.15
N GLU A 482 1.57 23.44 14.33
CA GLU A 482 0.45 23.25 13.41
C GLU A 482 0.88 23.36 11.94
N PHE A 483 0.31 22.51 11.08
CA PHE A 483 0.57 22.45 9.66
C PHE A 483 -0.74 22.42 8.88
N HIS A 484 -0.83 23.20 7.81
CA HIS A 484 -1.99 23.24 6.92
C HIS A 484 -1.63 22.74 5.52
N PHE A 485 -2.50 21.93 4.93
CA PHE A 485 -2.33 21.34 3.61
C PHE A 485 -3.60 21.50 2.79
N SER A 486 -3.52 22.25 1.70
CA SER A 486 -4.60 22.38 0.71
C SER A 486 -4.57 21.20 -0.25
N LEU A 487 -5.73 20.56 -0.44
CA LEU A 487 -5.89 19.34 -1.22
C LEU A 487 -6.88 19.57 -2.36
N THR A 488 -6.39 19.40 -3.58
CA THR A 488 -7.19 19.40 -4.81
C THR A 488 -7.76 18.02 -5.11
N VAL A 489 -7.04 16.96 -4.72
CA VAL A 489 -7.45 15.56 -4.90
C VAL A 489 -7.23 14.77 -3.59
N PRO A 490 -8.01 15.08 -2.53
CA PRO A 490 -7.90 14.40 -1.23
C PRO A 490 -8.07 12.88 -1.33
N GLU A 491 -8.78 12.37 -2.34
CA GLU A 491 -9.04 10.95 -2.57
C GLU A 491 -7.76 10.14 -2.92
N LEU A 492 -6.70 10.81 -3.40
CA LEU A 492 -5.39 10.20 -3.69
C LEU A 492 -4.28 10.68 -2.75
N ALA A 493 -4.61 11.50 -1.76
CA ALA A 493 -3.63 12.07 -0.84
C ALA A 493 -3.27 11.07 0.29
N VAL A 494 -1.98 10.95 0.56
CA VAL A 494 -1.41 10.17 1.66
C VAL A 494 -0.60 11.10 2.55
N LEU A 495 -1.00 11.19 3.82
CA LEU A 495 -0.23 11.87 4.86
C LEU A 495 0.99 11.02 5.22
N ARG A 496 2.18 11.60 5.06
CA ARG A 496 3.46 11.00 5.45
C ARG A 496 4.03 11.75 6.64
N ILE A 497 4.39 10.99 7.66
CA ILE A 497 5.03 11.48 8.87
C ILE A 497 6.35 10.74 9.04
N GLU A 498 7.43 11.47 9.30
CA GLU A 498 8.75 10.91 9.55
C GLU A 498 9.45 11.68 10.66
N VAL A 499 9.87 10.98 11.70
CA VAL A 499 10.67 11.54 12.80
C VAL A 499 12.13 11.22 12.52
N GLN A 500 12.98 12.23 12.67
CA GLN A 500 14.42 12.13 12.53
C GLN A 500 15.09 12.70 13.79
N GLU A 501 16.24 12.15 14.15
CA GLU A 501 17.15 12.75 15.11
C GLU A 501 18.07 13.73 14.37
N TYR A 502 18.30 14.91 14.96
CA TYR A 502 19.08 15.97 14.36
C TYR A 502 20.57 15.80 14.65
N ASP A 503 21.29 15.12 13.77
CA ASP A 503 22.75 15.21 13.78
C ASP A 503 23.28 16.47 13.05
N THR A 504 24.15 17.23 13.72
CA THR A 504 24.94 18.35 13.17
C THR A 504 25.80 17.96 11.96
N SER A 505 26.17 16.68 11.79
CA SER A 505 26.88 16.15 10.63
C SER A 505 26.04 16.19 9.34
N GLY A 506 24.73 16.43 9.45
CA GLY A 506 23.75 16.40 8.36
C GLY A 506 23.24 15.00 8.03
N LYS A 507 23.74 13.96 8.69
CA LYS A 507 23.24 12.58 8.58
C LYS A 507 22.33 12.24 9.75
N HIS A 508 21.11 12.74 9.67
CA HIS A 508 20.06 12.51 10.67
C HIS A 508 19.73 11.02 10.85
N ASP A 509 19.71 10.55 12.10
CA ASP A 509 19.25 9.20 12.39
C ASP A 509 17.73 9.09 12.30
N PHE A 510 17.25 7.87 12.07
CA PHE A 510 15.85 7.63 11.77
C PHE A 510 15.07 7.27 13.04
N GLY A 511 14.19 8.16 13.47
CA GLY A 511 13.34 7.98 14.64
C GLY A 511 12.08 7.15 14.36
N GLY A 512 11.53 7.19 13.14
CA GLY A 512 10.33 6.43 12.77
C GLY A 512 9.56 7.04 11.60
N GLN A 513 8.68 6.27 10.98
CA GLN A 513 7.78 6.78 9.92
C GLN A 513 6.39 6.17 10.00
N THR A 514 5.40 6.86 9.43
CA THR A 514 4.12 6.25 9.06
C THR A 514 3.52 6.97 7.86
N CYS A 515 2.70 6.24 7.09
CA CYS A 515 1.88 6.79 6.03
C CYS A 515 0.42 6.44 6.28
N LEU A 516 -0.47 7.42 6.12
CA LEU A 516 -1.91 7.31 6.40
C LEU A 516 -2.69 7.87 5.20
N PRO A 517 -3.66 7.14 4.65
CA PRO A 517 -4.51 7.65 3.58
C PRO A 517 -5.39 8.77 4.15
N VAL A 518 -5.38 9.94 3.52
CA VAL A 518 -6.08 11.13 4.04
C VAL A 518 -7.59 10.89 4.13
N SER A 519 -8.15 10.13 3.18
CA SER A 519 -9.58 9.76 3.15
C SER A 519 -10.04 8.93 4.36
N GLU A 520 -9.11 8.32 5.10
CA GLU A 520 -9.40 7.42 6.23
C GLU A 520 -9.04 8.05 7.58
N LEU A 521 -8.46 9.26 7.57
CA LEU A 521 -8.08 9.93 8.81
C LEU A 521 -9.32 10.28 9.62
N ARG A 522 -9.31 9.86 10.88
CA ARG A 522 -10.28 10.30 11.89
C ARG A 522 -9.86 11.68 12.40
N GLU A 523 -10.79 12.63 12.39
CA GLU A 523 -10.61 13.94 13.00
C GLU A 523 -10.43 13.85 14.53
N GLY A 524 -10.02 14.94 15.17
CA GLY A 524 -9.73 14.98 16.60
C GLY A 524 -8.31 14.52 16.94
N ILE A 525 -8.02 14.39 18.24
CA ILE A 525 -6.70 13.99 18.75
C ILE A 525 -6.55 12.48 18.65
N ARG A 526 -5.48 12.00 18.02
CA ARG A 526 -5.20 10.59 17.71
C ARG A 526 -3.77 10.17 18.10
N ALA A 527 -3.62 8.92 18.50
CA ALA A 527 -2.35 8.27 18.78
C ALA A 527 -1.77 7.63 17.51
N VAL A 528 -0.79 8.28 16.90
CA VAL A 528 -0.18 7.85 15.64
C VAL A 528 1.05 6.98 15.92
N SER A 529 0.91 5.67 15.73
CA SER A 529 2.04 4.73 15.88
C SER A 529 3.08 4.87 14.77
N LEU A 530 4.36 4.77 15.12
CA LEU A 530 5.46 4.83 14.18
C LEU A 530 6.03 3.44 13.85
N PHE A 531 6.70 3.38 12.71
CA PHE A 531 7.28 2.17 12.13
C PHE A 531 8.76 2.41 11.84
N SER A 532 9.54 1.34 11.94
CA SER A 532 10.94 1.30 11.52
C SER A 532 11.14 1.54 10.03
N ARG A 533 12.40 1.71 9.59
CA ARG A 533 12.76 1.82 8.17
C ARG A 533 12.19 0.65 7.36
N LYS A 534 12.18 -0.56 7.92
CA LYS A 534 11.65 -1.79 7.27
C LYS A 534 10.12 -1.91 7.28
N GLY A 535 9.41 -0.93 7.83
CA GLY A 535 7.95 -0.95 7.94
C GLY A 535 7.41 -1.86 9.05
N ASN A 536 8.24 -2.26 10.02
CA ASN A 536 7.79 -2.97 11.21
C ASN A 536 7.34 -1.95 12.27
N ARG A 537 6.17 -2.17 12.87
CA ARG A 537 5.60 -1.30 13.91
C ARG A 537 6.50 -1.30 15.15
N TYR A 538 6.78 -0.13 15.70
CA TYR A 538 7.38 -0.01 17.02
C TYR A 538 6.36 -0.40 18.10
N LYS A 539 6.84 -0.91 19.24
CA LYS A 539 5.96 -1.43 20.30
C LYS A 539 5.32 -0.27 21.07
N SER A 540 6.11 0.74 21.37
CA SER A 540 5.72 1.82 22.28
C SER A 540 5.72 3.20 21.61
N VAL A 541 6.46 3.38 20.51
CA VAL A 541 6.65 4.71 19.89
C VAL A 541 5.38 5.23 19.21
N LYS A 542 4.91 6.40 19.66
CA LYS A 542 3.71 7.08 19.13
C LYS A 542 3.87 8.60 19.12
N LEU A 543 3.13 9.25 18.23
CA LEU A 543 2.90 10.70 18.23
C LEU A 543 1.47 11.01 18.65
N LEU A 544 1.28 12.07 19.43
CA LEU A 544 -0.03 12.64 19.69
C LEU A 544 -0.29 13.75 18.69
N MET A 545 -1.29 13.57 17.83
CA MET A 545 -1.57 14.49 16.73
C MET A 545 -3.07 14.81 16.67
N HIS A 546 -3.45 16.02 16.26
CA HIS A 546 -4.84 16.39 15.98
C HIS A 546 -5.03 16.65 14.48
N PHE A 547 -6.07 16.04 13.92
CA PHE A 547 -6.47 16.20 12.52
C PHE A 547 -7.82 16.92 12.45
N GLU A 548 -7.92 17.92 11.59
CA GLU A 548 -9.16 18.66 11.35
C GLU A 548 -9.29 18.96 9.86
N PHE A 549 -10.47 18.76 9.31
CA PHE A 549 -10.76 19.02 7.90
C PHE A 549 -11.65 20.24 7.73
N PHE A 550 -11.31 21.06 6.73
CA PHE A 550 -12.13 22.17 6.28
C PHE A 550 -12.48 21.95 4.82
N ASP A 551 -13.76 21.80 4.52
CA ASP A 551 -14.24 21.70 3.14
C ASP A 551 -14.30 23.10 2.51
N PHE A 552 -13.94 23.20 1.24
CA PHE A 552 -14.21 24.39 0.45
C PHE A 552 -15.54 24.20 -0.29
N ASP A 553 -16.57 24.94 0.13
CA ASP A 553 -17.79 25.04 -0.66
C ASP A 553 -17.48 25.82 -1.94
N ALA A 554 -17.57 25.16 -3.08
CA ALA A 554 -17.47 25.78 -4.41
C ALA A 554 -18.72 26.60 -4.78
N SER A 555 -19.57 26.95 -3.81
CA SER A 555 -20.78 27.75 -3.99
C SER A 555 -20.63 29.22 -3.57
N MET A 556 -19.40 29.74 -3.49
CA MET A 556 -19.12 31.19 -3.43
C MET A 556 -18.43 31.69 -4.69
#